data_AF-A0A166MTI8-F1
#
_entry.id   AF-A0A166MTI8-F1
#
_cell.length_a   1.000
_cell.length_b   1.000
_cell.length_c   1.000
_cell.angle_alpha   90.00
_cell.angle_beta   90.00
_cell.angle_gamma   90.00
#
_symmetry.space_group_name_H-M   'P 1'
#
loop_
_entity.id
_entity.type
_entity.pdbx_description
1 polymer ?
#
loop_
_entity_poly.entity_id
_entity_poly.type
_entity_poly.pdbx_seq_one_letter_code
_entity_poly.pdbx_strand_id
1 'polypeptide(L)'
;MSYFNNFERLFMQRSLELVDTYQGEYESTQLLNGLIGLLFFPNERMPDLIPEKSLQDIEAWGFSQDCIINAGANKKPQEINLREIIKRLRNSVAHCRVEPFPNDHRPCEGFFFADRNGFEAKIPTDQIKNLMRKLLTHLLEK
;
A
#
# COMPACT_ATOMS: atom_id res chain seq x y z
N MET A 1 0.99 -8.76 -30.14
CA MET A 1 -0.01 -8.76 -29.06
C MET A 1 -0.21 -7.32 -28.62
N SER A 2 -1.45 -6.83 -28.67
CA SER A 2 -1.79 -5.43 -28.39
C SER A 2 -1.38 -5.04 -26.98
N TYR A 3 -0.77 -3.85 -26.82
CA TYR A 3 -0.41 -3.23 -25.54
C TYR A 3 -1.58 -3.24 -24.53
N PHE A 4 -2.82 -3.25 -25.05
CA PHE A 4 -4.06 -3.28 -24.26
C PHE A 4 -4.37 -4.63 -23.60
N ASN A 5 -3.86 -5.76 -24.11
CA ASN A 5 -4.17 -7.08 -23.53
C ASN A 5 -3.32 -7.43 -22.30
N ASN A 6 -2.30 -6.62 -21.97
CA ASN A 6 -1.37 -6.86 -20.85
C ASN A 6 -1.12 -5.59 -20.01
N PHE A 7 -1.99 -4.59 -20.08
CA PHE A 7 -1.75 -3.31 -19.42
C PHE A 7 -1.50 -3.46 -17.91
N GLU A 8 -2.34 -4.22 -17.21
CA GLU A 8 -2.25 -4.48 -15.77
C GLU A 8 -0.93 -5.14 -15.43
N ARG A 9 -0.54 -6.17 -16.20
CA ARG A 9 0.72 -6.89 -16.00
C ARG A 9 1.92 -5.96 -16.18
N LEU A 10 1.95 -5.19 -17.27
CA LEU A 10 3.02 -4.22 -17.54
C LEU A 10 3.07 -3.12 -16.48
N PHE A 11 1.91 -2.63 -16.03
CA PHE A 11 1.78 -1.66 -14.96
C PHE A 11 2.36 -2.20 -13.66
N MET A 12 2.01 -3.44 -13.28
CA MET A 12 2.51 -4.09 -12.06
C MET A 12 4.02 -4.38 -12.15
N GLN A 13 4.51 -4.88 -13.29
CA GLN A 13 5.94 -5.14 -13.51
C GLN A 13 6.78 -3.86 -13.37
N ARG A 14 6.36 -2.78 -14.03
CA ARG A 14 7.04 -1.48 -13.93
C ARG A 14 6.96 -0.90 -12.53
N SER A 15 5.82 -1.05 -11.85
CA SER A 15 5.67 -0.60 -10.47
C SER A 15 6.63 -1.34 -9.53
N LEU A 16 6.78 -2.66 -9.71
CA LEU A 16 7.70 -3.48 -8.92
C LEU A 16 9.17 -3.09 -9.19
N GLU A 17 9.53 -2.93 -10.46
CA GLU A 17 10.87 -2.47 -10.86
C GLU A 17 11.22 -1.12 -10.23
N LEU A 18 10.29 -0.15 -10.25
CA LEU A 18 10.50 1.17 -9.65
C LEU A 18 10.61 1.13 -8.12
N VAL A 19 9.87 0.25 -7.44
CA VAL A 19 9.98 0.05 -5.98
C VAL A 19 11.39 -0.38 -5.59
N ASP A 20 12.03 -1.20 -6.41
CA ASP A 20 13.36 -1.76 -6.14
C ASP A 20 14.53 -0.89 -6.62
N THR A 21 14.35 -0.17 -7.72
CA THR A 21 15.47 0.50 -8.43
C THR A 21 15.52 2.01 -8.21
N TYR A 22 14.41 2.65 -7.86
CA TYR A 22 14.38 4.11 -7.78
C TYR A 22 15.09 4.63 -6.52
N GLN A 23 16.17 5.39 -6.71
CA GLN A 23 16.95 6.04 -5.65
C GLN A 23 17.09 7.57 -5.86
N GLY A 24 16.19 8.18 -6.63
CA GLY A 24 16.21 9.61 -6.91
C GLY A 24 15.65 10.47 -5.76
N GLU A 25 15.79 11.79 -5.89
CA GLU A 25 15.32 12.79 -4.91
C GLU A 25 13.82 12.64 -4.56
N TYR A 26 13.02 12.13 -5.51
CA TYR A 26 11.57 11.94 -5.35
C TYR A 26 11.17 10.57 -4.79
N GLU A 27 12.04 9.89 -4.04
CA GLU A 27 11.82 8.49 -3.63
C GLU A 27 10.47 8.28 -2.94
N SER A 28 10.16 9.09 -1.93
CA SER A 28 8.93 8.95 -1.16
C SER A 28 7.67 9.31 -1.96
N THR A 29 7.73 10.33 -2.83
CA THR A 29 6.58 10.72 -3.65
C THR A 29 6.36 9.77 -4.82
N GLN A 30 7.43 9.24 -5.42
CA GLN A 30 7.35 8.19 -6.44
C GLN A 30 6.78 6.90 -5.85
N LEU A 31 7.17 6.54 -4.62
CA LEU A 31 6.58 5.41 -3.91
C LEU A 31 5.09 5.62 -3.67
N LEU A 32 4.69 6.81 -3.21
CA LEU A 32 3.28 7.15 -3.03
C LEU A 32 2.52 7.07 -4.36
N ASN A 33 3.07 7.58 -5.47
CA ASN A 33 2.46 7.47 -6.80
C ASN A 33 2.24 6.00 -7.21
N GLY A 34 3.25 5.15 -6.96
CA GLY A 34 3.13 3.71 -7.20
C GLY A 34 2.06 3.06 -6.32
N LEU A 35 2.00 3.41 -5.03
CA LEU A 35 0.98 2.93 -4.11
C LEU A 35 -0.43 3.34 -4.59
N ILE A 36 -0.63 4.60 -4.96
CA ILE A 36 -1.90 5.10 -5.50
C ILE A 36 -2.32 4.25 -6.71
N GLY A 37 -1.41 4.04 -7.66
CA GLY A 37 -1.72 3.21 -8.81
C GLY A 37 -2.09 1.77 -8.46
N LEU A 38 -1.40 1.15 -7.48
CA LEU A 38 -1.69 -0.19 -6.97
C LEU A 38 -3.05 -0.29 -6.25
N LEU A 39 -3.40 0.73 -5.45
CA LEU A 39 -4.64 0.79 -4.68
C LEU A 39 -5.90 0.95 -5.54
N PHE A 40 -5.75 1.40 -6.79
CA PHE A 40 -6.87 1.58 -7.72
C PHE A 40 -6.85 0.54 -8.85
N PHE A 41 -5.74 0.37 -9.58
CA PHE A 41 -5.77 -0.49 -10.77
C PHE A 41 -5.89 -1.98 -10.42
N PRO A 42 -4.90 -2.61 -9.76
CA PRO A 42 -5.04 -4.00 -9.34
C PRO A 42 -6.20 -4.26 -8.38
N ASN A 43 -6.45 -3.36 -7.44
CA ASN A 43 -7.51 -3.57 -6.45
C ASN A 43 -8.93 -3.50 -7.03
N GLU A 44 -9.20 -2.65 -8.03
CA GLU A 44 -10.53 -2.59 -8.66
C GLU A 44 -10.71 -3.64 -9.76
N ARG A 45 -9.64 -4.01 -10.48
CA ARG A 45 -9.74 -4.98 -11.58
C ARG A 45 -9.56 -6.43 -11.16
N MET A 46 -8.84 -6.67 -10.06
CA MET A 46 -8.48 -8.01 -9.58
C MET A 46 -8.72 -8.16 -8.06
N PRO A 47 -9.89 -7.73 -7.52
CA PRO A 47 -10.13 -7.73 -6.08
C PRO A 47 -10.03 -9.15 -5.48
N ASP A 48 -10.42 -10.17 -6.24
CA ASP A 48 -10.43 -11.57 -5.80
C ASP A 48 -9.02 -12.15 -5.63
N LEU A 49 -8.01 -11.55 -6.26
CA LEU A 49 -6.62 -11.98 -6.13
C LEU A 49 -5.94 -11.44 -4.88
N ILE A 50 -6.53 -10.44 -4.21
CA ILE A 50 -6.01 -9.88 -2.96
C ILE A 50 -6.35 -10.85 -1.82
N PRO A 51 -5.35 -11.44 -1.14
CA PRO A 51 -5.60 -12.49 -0.16
C PRO A 51 -6.44 -12.00 1.03
N GLU A 52 -7.47 -12.78 1.39
CA GLU A 52 -8.19 -12.63 2.65
C GLU A 52 -7.44 -13.35 3.78
N LYS A 53 -6.19 -12.94 4.04
CA LYS A 53 -5.36 -13.50 5.12
C LYS A 53 -5.50 -12.71 6.41
N SER A 54 -5.57 -13.40 7.54
CA SER A 54 -5.62 -12.78 8.88
C SER A 54 -4.33 -12.01 9.20
N LEU A 55 -4.41 -11.07 10.14
CA LEU A 55 -3.29 -10.21 10.56
C LEU A 55 -2.07 -10.94 11.12
N GLN A 56 -2.23 -12.16 11.63
CA GLN A 56 -1.09 -12.95 12.10
C GLN A 56 -0.10 -13.28 10.95
N ASP A 57 -0.53 -13.14 9.69
CA ASP A 57 0.32 -13.25 8.51
C ASP A 57 0.78 -11.89 7.95
N ILE A 58 0.36 -10.74 8.51
CA ILE A 58 0.65 -9.42 7.92
C ILE A 58 2.14 -9.05 8.00
N GLU A 59 2.85 -9.53 9.02
CA GLU A 59 4.32 -9.46 9.04
C GLU A 59 4.94 -10.26 7.89
N ALA A 60 4.34 -11.40 7.50
CA ALA A 60 4.73 -12.15 6.30
C ALA A 60 4.45 -11.35 5.01
N TRP A 61 3.60 -10.33 5.05
CA TRP A 61 3.41 -9.31 4.01
C TRP A 61 4.27 -8.05 4.20
N GLY A 62 5.21 -8.07 5.15
CA GLY A 62 6.21 -7.02 5.34
C GLY A 62 5.62 -5.71 5.85
N PHE A 63 4.47 -5.79 6.51
CA PHE A 63 3.77 -4.67 7.11
C PHE A 63 3.63 -4.96 8.61
N SER A 64 4.06 -4.04 9.47
CA SER A 64 3.88 -4.16 10.92
C SER A 64 2.51 -3.64 11.33
N GLN A 65 1.84 -4.37 12.22
CA GLN A 65 0.58 -3.93 12.82
C GLN A 65 0.74 -2.64 13.63
N ASP A 66 1.95 -2.35 14.14
CA ASP A 66 2.25 -1.10 14.86
C ASP A 66 2.09 0.15 13.99
N CYS A 67 2.02 -0.02 12.66
CA CYS A 67 1.69 1.06 11.75
C CYS A 67 0.21 1.50 11.85
N ILE A 68 -0.67 0.67 12.44
CA ILE A 68 -2.10 0.97 12.60
C ILE A 68 -2.34 1.60 13.96
N ILE A 69 -2.66 2.90 13.96
CA ILE A 69 -3.00 3.67 15.16
C ILE A 69 -4.44 3.37 15.57
N ASN A 70 -5.36 3.38 14.59
CA ASN A 70 -6.77 3.11 14.80
C ASN A 70 -7.32 2.28 13.62
N ALA A 71 -7.97 1.15 13.90
CA ALA A 71 -8.58 0.33 12.85
C ALA A 71 -9.93 0.90 12.36
N GLY A 72 -10.53 1.82 13.12
CA GLY A 72 -11.85 2.37 12.86
C GLY A 72 -12.97 1.35 13.03
N ALA A 73 -14.21 1.80 12.81
CA ALA A 73 -15.41 0.95 12.80
C ALA A 73 -15.55 0.00 14.02
N ASN A 74 -15.16 0.47 15.21
CA ASN A 74 -15.16 -0.29 16.47
C ASN A 74 -14.30 -1.57 16.47
N LYS A 75 -13.37 -1.70 15.52
CA LYS A 75 -12.39 -2.78 15.49
C LYS A 75 -11.12 -2.39 16.24
N LYS A 76 -10.42 -3.38 16.77
CA LYS A 76 -9.05 -3.26 17.24
C LYS A 76 -8.08 -3.46 16.06
N PRO A 77 -6.85 -2.91 16.14
CA PRO A 77 -5.82 -3.15 15.12
C PRO A 77 -5.51 -4.62 14.83
N GLN A 78 -5.77 -5.54 15.78
CA GLN A 78 -5.58 -6.98 15.60
C GLN A 78 -6.70 -7.66 14.76
N GLU A 79 -7.76 -6.93 14.41
CA GLU A 79 -8.97 -7.49 13.77
C GLU A 79 -9.10 -7.12 12.28
N ILE A 80 -8.20 -6.30 11.72
CA ILE A 80 -8.23 -5.81 10.34
C ILE A 80 -7.30 -6.58 9.37
N ASN A 81 -7.86 -7.39 8.47
CA ASN A 81 -7.05 -8.18 7.53
C ASN A 81 -6.37 -7.35 6.40
N LEU A 82 -5.50 -7.98 5.59
CA LEU A 82 -4.79 -7.30 4.50
C LEU A 82 -5.72 -6.62 3.48
N ARG A 83 -6.79 -7.31 3.06
CA ARG A 83 -7.79 -6.75 2.14
C ARG A 83 -8.45 -5.50 2.72
N GLU A 84 -8.76 -5.52 4.01
CA GLU A 84 -9.30 -4.36 4.71
C GLU A 84 -8.28 -3.23 4.80
N ILE A 85 -7.00 -3.50 5.11
CA ILE A 85 -5.94 -2.48 5.09
C ILE A 85 -5.85 -1.82 3.71
N ILE A 86 -5.73 -2.61 2.63
CA ILE A 86 -5.67 -2.09 1.26
C ILE A 86 -6.90 -1.21 0.96
N LYS A 87 -8.09 -1.66 1.34
CA LYS A 87 -9.32 -0.87 1.20
C LYS A 87 -9.27 0.45 1.98
N ARG A 88 -8.75 0.45 3.22
CA ARG A 88 -8.62 1.65 4.06
C ARG A 88 -7.59 2.63 3.50
N LEU A 89 -6.45 2.14 3.02
CA LEU A 89 -5.43 2.96 2.35
C LEU A 89 -6.01 3.60 1.09
N ARG A 90 -6.71 2.82 0.26
CA ARG A 90 -7.41 3.35 -0.93
C ARG A 90 -8.40 4.43 -0.54
N ASN A 91 -9.22 4.22 0.48
CA ASN A 91 -10.19 5.22 0.94
C ASN A 91 -9.50 6.51 1.43
N SER A 92 -8.37 6.38 2.12
CA SER A 92 -7.58 7.52 2.60
C SER A 92 -7.06 8.36 1.43
N VAL A 93 -6.45 7.69 0.44
CA VAL A 93 -5.97 8.32 -0.80
C VAL A 93 -7.12 8.95 -1.60
N ALA A 94 -8.24 8.23 -1.79
CA ALA A 94 -9.39 8.70 -2.57
C ALA A 94 -10.02 9.98 -2.00
N HIS A 95 -9.82 10.24 -0.70
CA HIS A 95 -10.28 11.44 -0.02
C HIS A 95 -9.16 12.44 0.28
N CYS A 96 -7.97 12.26 -0.31
CA CYS A 96 -6.78 13.10 -0.10
C CYS A 96 -6.41 13.27 1.37
N ARG A 97 -6.58 12.20 2.16
CA ARG A 97 -6.25 12.15 3.60
C ARG A 97 -4.95 11.39 3.80
N VAL A 98 -3.92 11.87 3.12
CA VAL A 98 -2.57 11.34 3.19
C VAL A 98 -1.60 12.49 3.41
N GLU A 99 -0.82 12.43 4.47
CA GLU A 99 0.12 13.51 4.85
C GLU A 99 1.51 12.94 5.13
N PRO A 100 2.60 13.54 4.61
CA PRO A 100 3.95 13.08 4.93
C PRO A 100 4.29 13.40 6.39
N PHE A 101 5.14 12.56 7.00
CA PHE A 101 5.75 12.88 8.30
C PHE A 101 7.27 12.80 8.22
N PRO A 102 8.01 13.76 8.82
CA PRO A 102 9.47 13.78 8.80
C PRO A 102 10.07 12.93 9.92
N ASN A 103 11.39 12.74 9.87
CA ASN A 103 12.22 12.41 11.02
C ASN A 103 13.50 13.26 11.05
N ASP A 104 14.34 13.09 12.07
CA ASP A 104 15.55 13.88 12.27
C ASP A 104 16.58 13.82 11.13
N HIS A 105 16.46 12.84 10.23
CA HIS A 105 17.44 12.54 9.17
C HIS A 105 16.88 12.63 7.75
N ARG A 106 15.55 12.64 7.57
CA ARG A 106 14.90 12.70 6.26
C ARG A 106 13.64 13.56 6.29
N PRO A 107 13.43 14.42 5.26
CA PRO A 107 12.26 15.28 5.16
C PRO A 107 10.93 14.51 5.03
N CYS A 108 10.97 13.25 4.59
CA CYS A 108 9.81 12.37 4.54
C CYS A 108 10.19 10.96 5.02
N GLU A 109 9.79 10.62 6.24
CA GLU A 109 9.94 9.31 6.84
C GLU A 109 8.90 8.30 6.35
N GLY A 110 7.68 8.77 6.14
CA GLY A 110 6.55 7.99 5.67
C GLY A 110 5.31 8.85 5.55
N PHE A 111 4.14 8.22 5.59
CA PHE A 111 2.86 8.89 5.44
C PHE A 111 1.85 8.49 6.51
N PHE A 112 1.09 9.47 6.97
CA PHE A 112 -0.15 9.26 7.70
C PHE A 112 -1.28 9.00 6.71
N PHE A 113 -2.15 8.04 7.01
CA PHE A 113 -3.36 7.72 6.27
C PHE A 113 -4.55 7.80 7.22
N ALA A 114 -5.63 8.45 6.79
CA ALA A 114 -6.87 8.49 7.57
C ALA A 114 -8.12 8.32 6.70
N ASP A 115 -9.14 7.62 7.20
CA ASP A 115 -10.44 7.48 6.52
C ASP A 115 -11.61 8.10 7.29
N ARG A 116 -12.81 8.11 6.71
CA ARG A 116 -14.01 8.69 7.34
C ARG A 116 -14.61 7.81 8.44
N ASN A 117 -14.18 6.57 8.57
CA ASN A 117 -14.69 5.59 9.53
C ASN A 117 -13.77 5.43 10.75
N GLY A 118 -12.83 6.36 10.94
CA GLY A 118 -11.90 6.36 12.06
C GLY A 118 -10.66 5.48 11.87
N PHE A 119 -10.37 5.02 10.64
CA PHE A 119 -9.08 4.38 10.37
C PHE A 119 -7.97 5.43 10.39
N GLU A 120 -6.87 5.12 11.08
CA GLU A 120 -5.65 5.92 11.14
C GLU A 120 -4.43 4.98 11.10
N ALA A 121 -3.48 5.29 10.22
CA ALA A 121 -2.22 4.57 10.13
C ALA A 121 -1.06 5.53 9.90
N LYS A 122 0.07 5.27 10.56
CA LYS A 122 1.35 5.95 10.36
C LYS A 122 2.31 4.93 9.77
N ILE A 123 2.60 5.04 8.48
CA ILE A 123 3.29 3.98 7.74
C ILE A 123 4.63 4.52 7.23
N PRO A 124 5.75 4.01 7.76
CA PRO A 124 7.08 4.29 7.24
C PRO A 124 7.26 3.86 5.78
N THR A 125 8.12 4.58 5.05
CA THR A 125 8.39 4.33 3.63
C THR A 125 8.85 2.88 3.35
N ASP A 126 9.65 2.29 4.23
CA ASP A 126 10.10 0.89 4.13
C ASP A 126 8.94 -0.11 4.24
N GLN A 127 7.97 0.15 5.12
CA GLN A 127 6.78 -0.68 5.26
C GLN A 127 5.89 -0.59 4.01
N ILE A 128 5.74 0.61 3.43
CA ILE A 128 5.04 0.79 2.15
C ILE A 128 5.74 0.00 1.03
N LYS A 129 7.07 0.12 0.92
CA LYS A 129 7.86 -0.63 -0.07
C LYS A 129 7.68 -2.13 0.07
N ASN A 130 7.79 -2.66 1.29
CA ASN A 130 7.65 -4.08 1.56
C ASN A 130 6.26 -4.61 1.20
N LEU A 131 5.21 -3.87 1.59
CA LEU A 131 3.83 -4.19 1.26
C LEU A 131 3.62 -4.20 -0.26
N MET A 132 4.08 -3.15 -0.95
CA MET A 132 3.96 -3.03 -2.40
C MET A 132 4.70 -4.16 -3.12
N ARG A 133 5.95 -4.43 -2.73
CA ARG A 133 6.78 -5.50 -3.32
C ARG A 133 6.06 -6.83 -3.23
N LYS A 134 5.63 -7.24 -2.03
CA LYS A 134 4.98 -8.53 -1.81
C LYS A 134 3.63 -8.63 -2.51
N LEU A 135 2.82 -7.56 -2.49
CA LEU A 135 1.54 -7.53 -3.20
C LEU A 135 1.72 -7.64 -4.72
N LEU A 136 2.66 -6.88 -5.30
CA LEU A 136 2.94 -6.92 -6.74
C LEU A 136 3.50 -8.28 -7.17
N THR A 137 4.45 -8.85 -6.41
CA THR A 137 4.96 -10.21 -6.69
C THR A 137 3.83 -11.22 -6.69
N HIS A 138 2.98 -11.24 -5.65
CA HIS A 138 1.84 -12.14 -5.57
C HIS A 138 0.87 -11.99 -6.75
N LEU A 139 0.54 -10.75 -7.12
CA LEU A 139 -0.38 -10.48 -8.24
C LEU A 139 0.19 -10.86 -9.60
N LEU A 140 1.52 -10.81 -9.77
CA LEU A 140 2.20 -11.18 -11.02
C LEU A 140 2.35 -12.70 -11.21
N GLU A 141 2.22 -13.48 -10.15
CA GLU A 141 2.27 -14.95 -10.15
C GLU A 141 0.91 -15.62 -10.39
N LYS A 142 -0.18 -14.84 -10.41
CA LYS A 142 -1.55 -15.31 -10.68
C LYS A 142 -1.95 -15.07 -12.13
#